data_AF-A0A7V6MTS2-F1
#
_entry.id   AF-A0A7V6MTS2-F1
#
_cell.length_a   1.000
_cell.length_b   1.000
_cell.length_c   1.000
_cell.angle_alpha   90.00
_cell.angle_beta   90.00
_cell.angle_gamma   90.00
#
_symmetry.space_group_name_H-M   'P 1'
#
loop_
_entity.id
_entity.type
_entity.pdbx_description
1 polymer ?
#
loop_
_entity_poly.entity_id
_entity_poly.type
_entity_poly.pdbx_seq_one_letter_code
_entity_poly.pdbx_strand_id
1 'polypeptide(L)' 'MLIEKSCKDFVEVLSSKEPVPGGGGAAALVGAIGMALGNMVGNLTVGKKRYKNVESEVYSIMEKATKLQRDLLS' A
#
# COMPACT_ATOMS: atom_id res chain seq x y z
N MET A 1 9.78 -11.33 6.29
CA MET A 1 9.89 -11.53 7.76
C MET A 1 9.57 -10.30 8.61
N LEU A 2 9.89 -9.04 8.24
CA LEU A 2 9.49 -7.85 9.05
C LEU A 2 8.04 -7.38 8.79
N ILE A 3 7.55 -7.56 7.56
CA ILE A 3 6.17 -7.29 7.14
C ILE A 3 5.12 -8.24 7.74
N GLU A 4 5.56 -9.33 8.38
CA GLU A 4 4.70 -10.31 9.06
C GLU A 4 4.54 -10.01 10.56
N LYS A 5 5.28 -9.02 11.07
CA LYS A 5 5.13 -8.51 12.44
C LYS A 5 3.93 -7.57 12.53
N SER A 6 3.43 -7.33 13.74
CA SER A 6 2.41 -6.30 13.92
C SER A 6 2.98 -4.91 13.58
N CYS A 7 2.11 -3.96 13.20
CA CYS A 7 2.51 -2.57 12.99
C CYS A 7 3.20 -1.98 14.24
N LYS A 8 2.77 -2.42 15.43
CA LYS A 8 3.36 -2.00 16.69
C LYS A 8 4.81 -2.47 16.81
N ASP A 9 5.05 -3.76 16.58
CA ASP A 9 6.40 -4.34 16.66
C ASP A 9 7.35 -3.70 15.63
N PHE A 10 6.85 -3.44 14.40
CA PHE A 10 7.66 -2.80 13.36
C PHE A 10 8.13 -1.41 13.80
N VAL A 11 7.22 -0.59 14.35
CA VAL A 11 7.52 0.76 14.83
C VAL A 11 8.46 0.73 16.03
N GLU A 12 8.24 -0.20 16.98
CA GLU A 12 9.12 -0.35 18.13
C GLU A 12 10.55 -0.71 17.71
N VAL A 13 10.74 -1.70 16.83
CA VAL A 13 12.08 -2.09 16.35
C VAL A 13 12.71 -0.99 15.50
N LEU A 14 11.95 -0.33 14.62
CA LEU A 14 12.44 0.82 13.82
C LEU A 14 12.98 1.95 14.69
N SER A 15 12.38 2.19 15.85
CA SER A 15 12.79 3.23 16.80
C SER A 15 13.93 2.81 17.75
N SER A 16 14.38 1.56 17.66
CA SER A 16 15.38 0.98 18.55
C SER A 16 16.82 1.18 18.03
N LYS A 17 17.79 0.53 18.68
CA LYS A 17 19.19 0.49 18.22
C LYS A 17 19.45 -0.65 17.21
N GLU A 18 18.45 -1.48 16.92
CA GLU A 18 18.57 -2.55 15.94
C GLU A 18 18.87 -1.98 14.54
N PRO A 19 19.76 -2.61 13.76
CA PRO A 19 20.15 -2.09 12.46
C PRO A 19 19.05 -2.17 11.38
N VAL A 20 17.99 -2.96 11.60
CA VAL A 20 16.89 -3.22 10.65
C VAL A 20 15.57 -3.42 11.43
N PRO A 21 14.41 -2.90 10.98
CA PRO A 21 14.17 -2.14 9.74
C PRO A 21 14.82 -0.75 9.76
N GLY A 22 15.35 -0.36 8.60
CA GLY A 22 15.85 1.00 8.37
C GLY A 22 14.85 1.86 7.60
N GLY A 23 15.26 3.09 7.27
CA GLY A 23 14.41 4.06 6.58
C GLY A 23 13.83 3.58 5.24
N GLY A 24 14.57 2.78 4.47
CA GLY A 24 14.07 2.18 3.23
C GLY A 24 12.88 1.24 3.44
N GLY A 25 12.94 0.38 4.47
CA GLY A 25 11.84 -0.50 4.83
C GLY A 25 10.62 0.27 5.33
N ALA A 26 10.85 1.35 6.11
CA ALA A 26 9.77 2.25 6.52
C ALA A 26 9.12 2.96 5.33
N ALA A 27 9.91 3.47 4.38
CA ALA A 27 9.41 4.11 3.17
C ALA A 27 8.61 3.14 2.29
N ALA A 28 9.07 1.89 2.17
CA ALA A 28 8.38 0.85 1.42
C ALA A 28 7.00 0.53 2.04
N LEU A 29 6.94 0.35 3.38
CA LEU A 29 5.69 0.14 4.10
C LEU A 29 4.72 1.31 3.93
N VAL A 30 5.18 2.56 4.06
CA VAL A 30 4.37 3.76 3.86
C VAL A 30 3.83 3.81 2.43
N GLY A 31 4.67 3.50 1.43
CA GLY A 31 4.24 3.44 0.04
C GLY A 31 3.16 2.37 -0.20
N ALA A 32 3.31 1.18 0.40
CA ALA A 32 2.33 0.12 0.29
C ALA A 32 0.98 0.50 0.92
N ILE A 33 0.99 1.19 2.06
CA ILE A 33 -0.22 1.74 2.70
C ILE A 33 -0.88 2.79 1.78
N GLY A 34 -0.09 3.67 1.17
CA GLY A 34 -0.60 4.66 0.20
C GLY A 34 -1.28 4.00 -1.00
N MET A 35 -0.69 2.95 -1.57
CA MET A 35 -1.31 2.17 -2.66
C MET A 35 -2.60 1.47 -2.22
N ALA A 36 -2.63 0.92 -0.99
CA ALA A 36 -3.83 0.31 -0.42
C ALA A 36 -4.99 1.32 -0.31
N LEU A 37 -4.70 2.54 0.16
CA LEU A 37 -5.69 3.63 0.25
C LEU A 37 -6.20 4.04 -1.13
N GLY A 38 -5.30 4.16 -2.13
CA GLY A 38 -5.69 4.43 -3.51
C GLY A 38 -6.66 3.36 -4.05
N ASN A 39 -6.34 2.09 -3.81
CA ASN A 39 -7.21 0.96 -4.18
C ASN A 39 -8.57 0.99 -3.45
N MET A 40 -8.61 1.37 -2.17
CA MET A 40 -9.87 1.55 -1.44
C MET A 40 -10.76 2.60 -2.13
N VAL A 41 -10.20 3.74 -2.53
CA VAL A 41 -10.95 4.80 -3.24
C VAL A 41 -11.39 4.30 -4.63
N GLY A 42 -10.54 3.56 -5.34
CA GLY A 42 -10.90 2.90 -6.59
C GLY A 42 -12.11 1.97 -6.43
N ASN A 43 -12.10 1.12 -5.40
CA ASN A 43 -13.24 0.24 -5.06
C ASN A 43 -14.52 1.02 -4.73
N LEU A 44 -14.41 2.21 -4.13
CA LEU A 44 -15.54 3.10 -3.89
C LEU A 44 -16.02 3.83 -5.16
N THR A 45 -15.29 3.73 -6.26
CA THR A 45 -15.57 4.42 -7.53
C THR A 45 -16.18 3.48 -8.56
N VAL A 46 -15.60 2.30 -8.75
CA VAL A 46 -16.10 1.29 -9.70
C VAL A 46 -17.50 0.77 -9.31
N GLY A 47 -18.30 0.36 -10.29
CA GLY A 47 -19.66 -0.14 -10.07
C GLY A 47 -20.73 0.93 -9.82
N LYS A 48 -20.35 2.21 -9.64
CA LYS A 48 -21.31 3.31 -9.50
C LYS A 48 -21.69 3.90 -10.85
N LYS A 49 -23.00 4.02 -11.13
CA LYS A 49 -23.55 4.61 -12.36
C LYS A 49 -22.92 5.97 -12.73
N ARG A 50 -22.69 6.82 -11.72
CA ARG A 50 -22.11 8.17 -11.88
C ARG A 50 -20.65 8.20 -12.35
N TYR A 51 -19.95 7.07 -12.32
CA TYR A 51 -18.52 6.97 -12.68
C TYR A 51 -18.28 6.00 -13.84
N LYS A 52 -19.33 5.62 -14.59
CA LYS A 52 -19.20 4.66 -15.70
C LYS A 52 -18.25 5.12 -16.81
N ASN A 53 -18.13 6.43 -17.01
CA ASN A 53 -17.23 7.01 -18.00
C ASN A 53 -15.73 6.90 -17.64
N VAL A 54 -15.40 6.71 -16.35
CA VAL A 54 -14.00 6.58 -15.86
C VAL A 54 -13.68 5.19 -15.32
N GLU A 55 -14.64 4.26 -15.38
CA GLU A 55 -14.54 2.97 -14.71
C GLU A 55 -13.37 2.12 -15.23
N SER A 56 -13.13 2.11 -16.55
CA SER A 56 -12.00 1.40 -17.17
C SER A 56 -10.64 1.97 -16.76
N GLU A 57 -10.53 3.30 -16.67
CA GLU A 57 -9.31 3.98 -16.24
C GLU A 57 -9.03 3.67 -14.76
N VAL A 58 -10.05 3.72 -13.91
CA VAL A 58 -9.95 3.38 -12.49
C VAL A 58 -9.49 1.94 -12.31
N TYR A 59 -10.03 0.98 -13.07
CA TYR A 59 -9.53 -0.40 -13.03
C TYR A 59 -8.05 -0.51 -13.39
N SER A 60 -7.59 0.19 -14.43
CA SER A 60 -6.17 0.19 -14.82
C SER A 60 -5.26 0.78 -13.73
N ILE A 61 -5.71 1.85 -13.07
CA ILE A 61 -4.98 2.45 -11.94
C ILE A 61 -4.92 1.48 -10.76
N MET A 62 -6.04 0.82 -10.44
CA MET A 62 -6.10 -0.15 -9.34
C MET A 62 -5.17 -1.34 -9.57
N GLU A 63 -5.07 -1.82 -10.81
CA GLU A 63 -4.14 -2.90 -11.17
C GLU A 63 -2.68 -2.48 -10.93
N LYS A 64 -2.30 -1.28 -11.38
CA LYS A 64 -0.95 -0.72 -11.13
C LYS A 64 -0.68 -0.53 -9.64
N ALA A 65 -1.63 0.01 -8.90
CA ALA A 65 -1.50 0.22 -7.45
C ALA A 65 -1.35 -1.12 -6.71
N THR A 66 -2.10 -2.16 -7.11
CA THR A 66 -1.99 -3.51 -6.55
C THR A 66 -0.61 -4.11 -6.81
N LYS A 67 -0.06 -3.92 -8.01
CA LYS A 67 1.29 -4.37 -8.34
C LYS A 67 2.33 -3.67 -7.47
N LEU A 68 2.31 -2.33 -7.43
CA LEU A 68 3.24 -1.54 -6.63
C LEU A 68 3.14 -1.88 -5.13
N GLN A 69 1.94 -2.09 -4.61
CA GLN A 69 1.75 -2.51 -3.23
C GLN A 69 2.46 -3.83 -2.92
N ARG A 70 2.40 -4.81 -3.83
CA ARG A 70 3.09 -6.10 -3.67
C ARG A 70 4.60 -5.95 -3.79
N ASP A 71 5.07 -5.19 -4.77
CA ASP A 71 6.50 -4.96 -4.99
C ASP A 71 7.15 -4.21 -3.82
N LEU A 72 6.41 -3.34 -3.12
CA LEU A 72 6.88 -2.64 -1.92
C LEU A 72 6.88 -3.52 -0.66
N LEU A 73 6.18 -4.66 -0.70
CA LEU A 73 6.09 -5.62 0.40
C LEU A 73 6.83 -6.93 0.09
N SER A 74 7.54 -7.04 -1.03
CA SER A 74 8.25 -8.27 -1.43
C SER A 74 9.57 -8.46 -0.69
#